data_AF-A0A5C4XAA4-F1
#
_entry.id   AF-A0A5C4XAA4-F1
#
_cell.length_a   1.000
_cell.length_b   1.000
_cell.length_c   1.000
_cell.angle_alpha   90.00
_cell.angle_beta   90.00
_cell.angle_gamma   90.00
#
_symmetry.space_group_name_H-M   'P 1'
#
loop_
_entity.id
_entity.type
_entity.pdbx_description
1 polymer ?
#
loop_
_entity_poly.entity_id
_entity_poly.type
_entity_poly.pdbx_seq_one_letter_code
_entity_poly.pdbx_strand_id
1 'polypeptide(L)'
;HHDDERPVVITGSQRTADAPASDAPANLLAALRAAADPAHRGAGVLVAFGGALLPVAGTTKRHTQSLAAFAPPAAPLTRPAALPTVAMDVPWPRVDVVAVVP
;
A
#
# COMPACT_ATOMS: atom_id res chain seq x y z
N HIS A 1 13.33 -2.18 -12.69
CA HIS A 1 12.26 -3.15 -13.01
C HIS A 1 12.43 -4.36 -12.11
N HIS A 2 11.35 -5.01 -11.70
CA HIS A 2 11.42 -6.18 -10.82
C HIS A 2 10.43 -7.23 -11.34
N ASP A 3 10.96 -8.37 -11.75
CA ASP A 3 10.22 -9.47 -12.39
C ASP A 3 9.90 -10.62 -11.43
N ASP A 4 10.18 -10.45 -10.13
CA ASP A 4 9.78 -11.44 -9.12
C ASP A 4 8.26 -11.44 -8.95
N GLU A 5 7.69 -12.63 -8.84
CA GLU A 5 6.26 -12.82 -8.62
C GLU A 5 5.83 -12.49 -7.19
N ARG A 6 6.75 -12.46 -6.22
CA ARG A 6 6.44 -12.09 -4.84
C ARG A 6 5.90 -10.66 -4.76
N PRO A 7 4.89 -10.41 -3.91
CA PRO A 7 4.33 -9.08 -3.81
C PRO A 7 5.31 -8.12 -3.13
N VAL A 8 5.19 -6.84 -3.46
CA VAL A 8 5.74 -5.76 -2.63
C VAL A 8 4.69 -5.42 -1.58
N VAL A 9 5.03 -5.56 -0.30
CA VAL A 9 4.10 -5.25 0.79
C VAL A 9 4.53 -3.95 1.48
N ILE A 10 3.67 -2.95 1.42
CA ILE A 10 3.82 -1.68 2.13
C ILE A 10 3.22 -1.84 3.53
N THR A 11 3.90 -1.30 4.53
CA THR A 11 3.41 -1.28 5.91
C THR A 11 3.88 -0.03 6.64
N GLY A 12 3.48 0.11 7.89
CA GLY A 12 3.85 1.19 8.78
C GLY A 12 3.17 1.01 10.14
N SER A 13 3.06 2.11 10.90
CA SER A 13 2.37 2.11 12.18
C SER A 13 1.76 3.47 12.48
N GLN A 14 0.70 3.48 13.29
CA GLN A 14 0.10 4.71 13.82
C GLN A 14 0.92 5.26 15.00
N ARG A 15 1.56 4.37 15.77
CA ARG A 15 2.45 4.73 16.88
C ARG A 15 3.90 4.47 16.49
N THR A 16 4.83 5.22 17.05
CA THR A 16 6.27 4.99 16.83
C THR A 16 6.67 3.59 17.29
N ALA A 17 7.74 3.03 16.71
CA ALA A 17 8.14 1.65 16.95
C ALA A 17 8.56 1.36 18.41
N ASP A 18 9.02 2.39 19.12
CA ASP A 18 9.46 2.38 20.52
C ASP A 18 8.34 2.63 21.54
N ALA A 19 7.13 2.96 21.09
CA ALA A 19 6.00 3.18 21.99
C ALA A 19 5.57 1.87 22.68
N PRO A 20 5.20 1.89 23.99
CA PRO A 20 4.81 0.68 24.74
C PRO A 20 3.68 -0.14 24.12
N ALA A 21 2.77 0.50 23.37
CA ALA A 21 1.63 -0.12 22.69
C ALA A 21 1.73 0.04 21.16
N SER A 22 2.94 -0.01 20.60
CA SER A 22 3.16 0.14 19.17
C SER A 22 2.47 -0.94 18.34
N ASP A 23 1.85 -0.53 17.23
CA ASP A 23 1.31 -1.44 16.21
C ASP A 23 2.37 -1.88 15.18
N ALA A 24 3.58 -1.30 15.21
CA ALA A 24 4.65 -1.58 14.25
C ALA A 24 5.07 -3.06 14.20
N PRO A 25 5.32 -3.76 15.33
CA PRO A 25 5.74 -5.16 15.28
C PRO A 25 4.69 -6.07 14.65
N ALA A 26 3.41 -5.85 14.95
CA ALA A 26 2.31 -6.63 14.40
C ALA A 26 2.13 -6.39 12.91
N ASN A 27 2.16 -5.12 12.48
CA ASN A 27 2.05 -4.75 11.07
C ASN A 27 3.23 -5.27 10.25
N LEU A 28 4.47 -5.18 10.78
CA LEU A 28 5.67 -5.72 10.12
C LEU A 28 5.62 -7.24 9.99
N LEU A 29 5.19 -7.95 11.04
CA LEU A 29 5.02 -9.41 10.98
C LEU A 29 3.98 -9.81 9.94
N ALA A 30 2.85 -9.09 9.86
CA ALA A 30 1.83 -9.31 8.84
C ALA A 30 2.39 -9.07 7.43
N ALA A 31 3.20 -8.01 7.24
CA ALA A 31 3.83 -7.72 5.96
C ALA A 31 4.81 -8.83 5.54
N LEU A 32 5.65 -9.31 6.45
CA LEU A 32 6.59 -10.39 6.19
C LEU A 32 5.87 -11.70 5.84
N ARG A 33 4.80 -12.03 6.57
CA ARG A 33 3.98 -13.21 6.28
C ARG A 33 3.34 -13.12 4.90
N ALA A 34 2.74 -11.98 4.56
CA ALA A 34 2.15 -11.76 3.24
C ALA A 34 3.18 -11.84 2.10
N ALA A 35 4.38 -11.29 2.30
CA ALA A 35 5.46 -11.33 1.31
C ALA A 35 6.03 -12.75 1.09
N ALA A 36 6.03 -13.58 2.13
CA ALA A 36 6.55 -14.95 2.08
C ALA A 36 5.53 -15.98 1.58
N ASP A 37 4.23 -15.69 1.70
CA ASP A 37 3.16 -16.63 1.38
C ASP A 37 2.98 -16.77 -0.15
N PRO A 38 3.15 -17.99 -0.71
CA PRO A 38 2.94 -18.27 -2.14
C PRO A 38 1.55 -17.86 -2.67
N ALA A 39 0.52 -17.81 -1.83
CA ALA A 39 -0.83 -17.43 -2.22
C ALA A 39 -0.93 -15.97 -2.71
N HIS A 40 0.05 -15.12 -2.38
CA HIS A 40 0.09 -13.72 -2.79
C HIS A 40 1.01 -13.47 -3.99
N ARG A 41 1.57 -14.51 -4.61
CA ARG A 41 2.32 -14.34 -5.87
C ARG A 41 1.44 -13.75 -6.96
N GLY A 42 1.96 -12.79 -7.70
CA GLY A 42 1.21 -12.06 -8.72
C GLY A 42 0.26 -10.99 -8.19
N ALA A 43 0.05 -10.87 -6.87
CA ALA A 43 -0.83 -9.87 -6.28
C ALA A 43 -0.34 -8.42 -6.48
N GLY A 44 0.93 -8.25 -6.86
CA GLY A 44 1.52 -6.94 -7.13
C GLY A 44 1.91 -6.22 -5.85
N VAL A 45 1.21 -5.15 -5.52
CA VAL A 45 1.51 -4.33 -4.35
C VAL A 45 0.35 -4.39 -3.36
N LEU A 46 0.66 -4.71 -2.12
CA LEU A 46 -0.29 -4.86 -1.02
C LEU A 46 0.04 -3.88 0.11
N VAL A 47 -0.94 -3.59 0.96
CA VAL A 47 -0.77 -2.83 2.20
C VAL A 47 -1.15 -3.74 3.38
N ALA A 48 -0.21 -4.00 4.29
CA ALA A 48 -0.45 -4.72 5.53
C ALA A 48 -0.50 -3.71 6.70
N PHE A 49 -1.68 -3.47 7.25
CA PHE A 49 -1.85 -2.45 8.30
C PHE A 49 -3.10 -2.72 9.14
N GLY A 50 -3.02 -2.55 10.47
CA GLY A 50 -4.20 -2.55 11.32
C GLY A 50 -4.97 -3.87 11.34
N GLY A 51 -4.27 -4.99 11.09
CA GLY A 51 -4.87 -6.33 11.00
C GLY A 51 -5.48 -6.68 9.65
N ALA A 52 -5.34 -5.83 8.62
CA ALA A 52 -5.83 -6.11 7.28
C ALA A 52 -4.69 -6.19 6.24
N LEU A 53 -4.93 -6.96 5.18
CA LEU A 53 -4.12 -6.98 3.97
C LEU A 53 -4.98 -6.44 2.82
N LEU A 54 -4.59 -5.30 2.26
CA LEU A 54 -5.39 -4.53 1.31
C LEU A 54 -4.67 -4.41 -0.04
N PRO A 55 -5.39 -4.34 -1.17
CA PRO A 55 -4.78 -3.97 -2.45
C PRO A 55 -4.26 -2.53 -2.39
N VAL A 56 -3.09 -2.22 -2.97
CA VAL A 56 -2.62 -0.81 -2.94
C VAL A 56 -3.53 0.12 -3.75
N ALA A 57 -4.09 -0.38 -4.86
CA ALA A 57 -4.88 0.42 -5.78
C ALA A 57 -6.18 0.88 -5.12
N GLY A 58 -6.32 2.19 -4.97
CA GLY A 58 -7.51 2.81 -4.37
C GLY A 58 -7.58 2.72 -2.84
N THR A 59 -6.59 2.13 -2.17
CA THR A 59 -6.52 2.18 -0.71
C THR A 59 -6.21 3.60 -0.24
N THR A 60 -7.00 4.09 0.71
CA THR A 60 -6.87 5.43 1.27
C THR A 60 -6.78 5.39 2.79
N LYS A 61 -6.02 6.32 3.38
CA LYS A 61 -6.02 6.53 4.82
C LYS A 61 -7.30 7.25 5.21
N ARG A 62 -8.17 6.58 5.96
CA ARG A 62 -9.49 7.06 6.38
C ARG A 62 -9.50 7.62 7.80
N HIS A 63 -8.57 7.16 8.64
CA HIS A 63 -8.50 7.58 10.03
C HIS A 63 -7.08 8.03 10.39
N THR A 64 -7.00 9.09 11.19
CA THR A 64 -5.73 9.65 11.67
C THR A 64 -5.29 9.05 12.99
N GLN A 65 -6.17 8.38 13.73
CA GLN A 65 -5.90 7.83 15.08
C GLN A 65 -6.22 6.34 15.23
N SER A 66 -7.22 5.81 14.51
CA SER A 66 -7.58 4.38 14.56
C SER A 66 -6.45 3.50 14.04
N LEU A 67 -6.28 2.31 14.62
CA LEU A 67 -5.34 1.30 14.12
C LEU A 67 -5.81 0.71 12.78
N ALA A 68 -7.12 0.61 12.56
CA ALA A 68 -7.70 0.33 11.25
C ALA A 68 -7.71 1.62 10.40
N ALA A 69 -6.52 2.14 10.08
CA ALA A 69 -6.36 3.46 9.49
C ALA A 69 -6.70 3.51 7.99
N PHE A 70 -6.55 2.39 7.28
CA PHE A 70 -6.69 2.29 5.84
C PHE A 70 -7.94 1.49 5.45
N ALA A 71 -8.56 1.85 4.34
CA ALA A 71 -9.68 1.13 3.75
C ALA A 71 -9.43 0.82 2.26
N PRO A 72 -9.98 -0.29 1.73
CA PRO A 72 -9.97 -0.56 0.30
C PRO A 72 -10.86 0.44 -0.46
N PRO A 73 -10.76 0.51 -1.80
CA PRO A 73 -11.73 1.24 -2.60
C PRO A 73 -13.15 0.66 -2.43
N ALA A 74 -14.18 1.49 -2.65
CA ALA A 74 -15.58 1.05 -2.52
C ALA A 74 -15.98 -0.03 -3.54
N ALA A 75 -15.27 -0.08 -4.67
CA ALA A 75 -15.39 -1.12 -5.68
C ALA A 75 -14.00 -1.65 -6.04
N PRO A 76 -13.85 -2.93 -6.41
CA PRO A 76 -12.58 -3.47 -6.85
C PRO A 76 -11.99 -2.67 -8.02
N LEU A 77 -10.70 -2.37 -7.95
CA LEU A 77 -9.97 -1.73 -9.04
C LEU A 77 -9.11 -2.76 -9.76
N THR A 78 -9.15 -2.72 -11.09
CA THR A 78 -8.23 -3.51 -11.92
C THR A 78 -6.84 -2.91 -11.83
N ARG A 79 -5.83 -3.76 -11.62
CA ARG A 79 -4.44 -3.34 -11.67
C ARG A 79 -4.13 -2.74 -13.06
N PRO A 80 -3.60 -1.51 -13.15
CA PRO A 80 -3.20 -0.97 -14.44
C PRO A 80 -2.02 -1.75 -15.00
N ALA A 81 -1.90 -1.78 -16.34
CA ALA A 81 -0.74 -2.34 -17.01
C ALA A 81 0.54 -1.64 -16.53
N ALA A 82 1.64 -2.39 -16.47
CA ALA A 82 2.93 -1.83 -16.10
C ALA A 82 3.31 -0.70 -17.07
N LEU A 83 3.73 0.43 -16.52
CA LEU A 83 4.25 1.53 -17.34
C LEU A 83 5.64 1.16 -17.88
N PRO A 84 5.98 1.59 -19.11
CA PRO A 84 7.33 1.41 -19.63
C PRO A 84 8.32 2.11 -18.71
N THR A 85 9.49 1.50 -18.51
CA THR A 85 10.59 2.18 -17.80
C THR A 85 11.10 3.28 -18.73
N VAL A 86 10.86 4.55 -18.36
CA VAL A 86 11.36 5.70 -19.13
C VAL A 86 12.62 6.22 -18.43
N ALA A 87 13.68 6.48 -19.18
CA ALA A 87 14.82 7.23 -18.65
C ALA A 87 14.31 8.59 -18.14
N MET A 88 14.75 9.00 -16.95
CA MET A 88 14.22 10.17 -16.24
C MET A 88 14.52 11.53 -16.89
N ASP A 89 15.01 11.53 -18.14
CA ASP A 89 15.39 12.72 -18.90
C ASP A 89 14.19 13.39 -19.60
N VAL A 90 12.98 12.83 -19.48
CA VAL A 90 11.74 13.49 -19.87
C VAL A 90 11.19 14.37 -18.73
N PRO A 91 10.78 15.62 -18.99
CA PRO A 91 10.10 16.41 -17.98
C PRO A 91 8.81 15.70 -17.55
N TRP A 92 8.64 15.51 -16.24
CA TRP A 92 7.45 14.88 -15.68
C TRP A 92 6.18 15.60 -16.16
N PRO A 93 5.12 14.86 -16.56
CA PRO A 93 3.86 15.48 -16.94
C PRO A 93 3.32 16.29 -15.74
N ARG A 94 2.86 17.52 -16.01
CA ARG A 94 2.15 18.31 -15.00
C ARG A 94 0.84 17.60 -14.64
N VAL A 95 0.64 17.38 -13.34
CA VAL A 95 -0.60 16.82 -12.79
C VAL A 95 -1.12 17.80 -11.73
N ASP A 96 -2.34 18.28 -11.91
CA ASP A 96 -3.03 19.15 -10.95
C ASP A 96 -4.13 18.34 -10.23
N VAL A 97 -4.23 18.49 -8.89
CA VAL A 97 -5.32 17.92 -8.09
C VAL A 97 -6.26 19.06 -7.68
N VAL A 98 -7.45 19.09 -8.26
CA VAL A 98 -8.45 20.13 -8.00
C VAL A 98 -9.56 19.54 -7.13
N ALA A 99 -9.72 20.05 -5.92
CA ALA A 99 -10.87 19.75 -5.08
C ALA A 99 -12.02 20.70 -5.45
N VAL A 100 -13.14 20.16 -5.93
CA VAL A 100 -14.36 20.94 -6.13
C VAL A 100 -15.17 20.86 -4.85
N VAL A 101 -15.40 22.00 -4.22
CA VAL A 101 -16.22 22.15 -3.03
C VAL A 101 -17.41 23.03 -3.42
N PRO A 102 -18.66 22.63 -3.11
CA PRO A 102 -19.83 23.48 -3.37
C PRO A 102 -19.81 24.77 -2.55
#